data_AF-A0A1Y4NG96-F1
#
_entry.id   AF-A0A1Y4NG96-F1
#
_cell.length_a   1.000
_cell.length_b   1.000
_cell.length_c   1.000
_cell.angle_alpha   90.00
_cell.angle_beta   90.00
_cell.angle_gamma   90.00
#
_symmetry.space_group_name_H-M   'P 1'
#
loop_
_entity.id
_entity.type
_entity.pdbx_description
1 polymer ?
#
loop_
_entity_poly.entity_id
_entity_poly.type
_entity_poly.pdbx_seq_one_letter_code
_entity_poly.pdbx_strand_id
1 'polypeptide(L)'
;MEQKHESDLTSKEKRQLEFQKLKSMTFRQKIEYLWTYYKIWLVVLLAVIMVGSIIVTMVQNAMKVELLSIAIVDADMNAQEQIDRMTDDLLDYIGTGDKYETITMDASAGSGDDYTDVTKRMVLLASGTVDLFICNEETYEEYDEQGGFRDWSEILGDDYGQYEQYMTNGVLDLSKSEKWQEYGITFYEPVYAGALAASEKDENLKAFAEFFFE
;
A
#
# COMPACT_ATOMS: atom_id res chain seq x y z
N MET A 1 -6.83 45.57 -60.79
CA MET A 1 -7.52 44.97 -59.62
C MET A 1 -7.11 45.77 -58.41
N GLU A 2 -7.94 46.70 -57.96
CA GLU A 2 -7.66 47.55 -56.81
C GLU A 2 -7.69 46.73 -55.53
N GLN A 3 -6.64 46.86 -54.71
CA GLN A 3 -6.59 46.27 -53.38
C GLN A 3 -7.54 47.05 -52.47
N LYS A 4 -8.57 46.38 -51.96
CA LYS A 4 -9.47 46.93 -50.94
C LYS A 4 -8.68 47.13 -49.64
N HIS A 5 -8.60 48.36 -49.15
CA HIS A 5 -7.91 48.68 -47.90
C HIS A 5 -8.73 48.26 -46.67
N GLU A 6 -8.05 48.00 -45.54
CA GLU A 6 -8.59 47.43 -44.29
C GLU A 6 -9.84 48.14 -43.71
N SER A 7 -10.11 49.36 -44.16
CA SER A 7 -11.27 50.18 -43.81
C SER A 7 -12.60 49.69 -44.42
N ASP A 8 -12.56 48.87 -45.48
CA ASP A 8 -13.76 48.48 -46.26
C ASP A 8 -14.27 47.06 -45.95
N LEU A 9 -13.81 46.47 -44.85
CA LEU A 9 -14.17 45.12 -44.42
C LEU A 9 -15.28 45.15 -43.38
N THR A 10 -16.35 44.42 -43.68
CA THR A 10 -17.49 44.25 -42.78
C THR A 10 -17.08 43.44 -41.54
N SER A 11 -17.72 43.65 -40.38
CA SER A 11 -17.35 42.96 -39.12
C SER A 11 -17.34 41.42 -39.22
N LYS A 12 -18.12 40.85 -40.14
CA LYS A 12 -18.10 39.40 -40.44
C LYS A 12 -16.83 38.95 -41.15
N GLU A 13 -16.30 39.77 -42.06
CA GLU A 13 -15.06 39.48 -42.80
C GLU A 13 -13.82 39.65 -41.90
N LYS A 14 -13.83 40.63 -41.00
CA LYS A 14 -12.77 40.79 -39.98
C LYS A 14 -12.69 39.58 -39.04
N ARG A 15 -13.84 39.06 -38.61
CA ARG A 15 -13.93 37.87 -37.74
C ARG A 15 -13.50 36.60 -38.46
N GLN A 16 -13.77 36.47 -39.76
CA GLN A 16 -13.29 35.36 -40.59
C GLN A 16 -11.78 35.43 -40.84
N LEU A 17 -11.21 36.61 -41.02
CA LEU A 17 -9.76 36.82 -41.15
C LEU A 17 -9.00 36.46 -39.86
N GLU A 18 -9.54 36.81 -38.69
CA GLU A 18 -8.96 36.40 -37.40
C GLU A 18 -9.05 34.88 -37.18
N PHE A 19 -10.18 34.28 -37.55
CA PHE A 19 -10.36 32.83 -37.46
C PHE A 19 -9.46 32.07 -38.43
N GLN A 20 -9.26 32.60 -39.65
CA GLN A 20 -8.31 32.03 -40.62
C GLN A 20 -6.87 32.19 -40.16
N LYS A 21 -6.47 33.32 -39.54
CA LYS A 21 -5.14 33.49 -38.93
C LYS A 21 -4.87 32.49 -37.79
N LEU A 22 -5.87 32.23 -36.94
CA LEU A 22 -5.76 31.23 -35.87
C LEU A 22 -5.70 29.78 -36.39
N LYS A 23 -6.33 29.52 -37.54
CA LYS A 23 -6.35 28.21 -38.21
C LYS A 23 -5.12 27.97 -39.10
N SER A 24 -4.49 29.03 -39.63
CA SER A 24 -3.31 28.96 -40.50
C SER A 24 -1.99 28.84 -39.74
N MET A 25 -2.00 28.90 -38.41
CA MET A 25 -0.80 28.67 -37.60
C MET A 25 -0.52 27.18 -37.45
N THR A 26 0.67 26.77 -37.90
CA THR A 26 1.22 25.42 -37.69
C THR A 26 1.38 25.16 -36.20
N PHE A 27 1.20 23.92 -35.75
CA PHE A 27 1.27 23.53 -34.33
C PHE A 27 2.55 24.06 -33.61
N ARG A 28 3.66 24.14 -34.33
CA ARG A 28 4.93 24.73 -33.86
C ARG A 28 4.84 26.22 -33.55
N GLN A 29 4.18 27.02 -34.39
CA GLN A 29 4.02 28.47 -34.18
C GLN A 29 3.10 28.78 -33.00
N LYS A 30 2.11 27.91 -32.73
CA LYS A 30 1.25 28.02 -31.54
C LYS A 30 2.02 27.78 -30.25
N ILE A 31 2.90 26.77 -30.24
CA ILE A 31 3.79 26.48 -29.11
C ILE A 31 4.79 27.62 -28.90
N GLU A 32 5.39 28.15 -29.97
CA GLU A 32 6.34 29.26 -29.90
C GLU A 32 5.69 30.56 -29.40
N TYR A 33 4.45 30.85 -29.82
CA TYR A 33 3.68 31.99 -29.32
C TYR A 33 3.31 31.85 -27.84
N LEU A 34 2.86 30.66 -27.41
CA LEU A 34 2.61 30.34 -26.00
C LEU A 34 3.89 30.49 -25.17
N TRP A 35 5.03 30.05 -25.70
CA TRP A 35 6.32 30.18 -25.03
C TRP A 35 6.81 31.64 -24.95
N THR A 36 6.58 32.44 -25.98
CA THR A 36 7.10 33.82 -26.04
C THR A 36 6.28 34.77 -25.17
N TYR A 37 4.96 34.63 -25.15
CA TYR A 37 4.05 35.53 -24.42
C TYR A 37 3.59 35.01 -23.06
N TYR A 38 3.50 33.68 -22.87
CA TYR A 38 2.93 33.07 -21.66
C TYR A 38 3.94 32.24 -20.86
N LYS A 39 5.26 32.40 -21.09
CA LYS A 39 6.31 31.62 -20.41
C LYS A 39 6.13 31.53 -18.89
N ILE A 40 5.94 32.68 -18.24
CA ILE A 40 5.77 32.77 -16.78
C ILE A 40 4.45 32.12 -16.36
N TRP A 41 3.36 32.38 -17.08
CA TRP A 41 2.05 31.80 -16.80
C TRP A 41 2.01 30.28 -16.97
N LEU A 42 2.74 29.73 -17.96
CA LEU A 42 2.90 28.28 -18.13
C LEU A 42 3.67 27.66 -16.96
N VAL A 43 4.73 28.32 -16.47
CA VAL A 43 5.46 27.87 -15.29
C VAL A 43 4.60 27.94 -14.03
N VAL A 44 3.82 29.01 -13.84
CA VAL A 44 2.87 29.11 -12.73
C VAL A 44 1.80 28.02 -12.81
N LEU A 45 1.23 27.76 -13.98
CA LEU A 45 0.27 26.68 -14.19
C LEU A 45 0.87 25.32 -13.82
N LEU A 46 2.09 25.03 -14.27
CA LEU A 46 2.79 23.80 -13.95
C LEU A 46 3.08 23.69 -12.44
N ALA A 47 3.48 24.78 -11.79
CA ALA A 47 3.68 24.82 -10.35
C ALA A 47 2.38 24.56 -9.57
N VAL A 48 1.26 25.13 -10.01
CA VAL A 48 -0.06 24.88 -9.42
C VAL A 48 -0.47 23.42 -9.56
N ILE A 49 -0.24 22.80 -10.73
CA ILE A 49 -0.51 21.37 -10.94
C ILE A 49 0.36 20.52 -10.02
N MET A 50 1.65 20.82 -9.90
CA MET A 50 2.58 20.09 -9.03
C MET A 50 2.16 20.19 -7.55
N VAL A 51 1.85 21.38 -7.07
CA VAL A 51 1.36 21.60 -5.70
C VAL A 51 0.03 20.90 -5.47
N GLY A 52 -0.88 20.98 -6.45
CA GLY A 52 -2.16 20.26 -6.42
C GLY A 52 -1.98 18.76 -6.28
N SER A 53 -1.08 18.15 -7.06
CA SER A 53 -0.77 16.72 -6.97
C SER A 53 -0.20 16.35 -5.60
N ILE A 54 0.72 17.16 -5.04
CA ILE A 54 1.28 16.91 -3.70
C ILE A 54 0.16 16.94 -2.65
N ILE A 55 -0.73 17.94 -2.70
CA ILE A 55 -1.85 18.07 -1.76
C ILE A 55 -2.78 16.86 -1.89
N VAL A 56 -3.14 16.46 -3.11
CA VAL A 56 -4.01 15.29 -3.34
C VAL A 56 -3.38 14.02 -2.76
N THR A 57 -2.10 13.77 -3.01
CA THR A 57 -1.39 12.61 -2.47
C THR A 57 -1.34 12.65 -0.93
N MET A 58 -1.06 13.82 -0.34
CA MET A 58 -1.05 13.97 1.13
C MET A 58 -2.43 13.69 1.74
N VAL A 59 -3.49 14.23 1.14
CA VAL A 59 -4.86 14.02 1.62
C VAL A 59 -5.26 12.55 1.46
N GLN A 60 -4.96 11.92 0.32
CA GLN A 60 -5.21 10.49 0.12
C GLN A 60 -4.48 9.62 1.14
N ASN A 61 -3.20 9.87 1.39
CA ASN A 61 -2.43 9.13 2.37
C ASN A 61 -2.93 9.37 3.81
N ALA A 62 -3.33 10.59 4.14
CA ALA A 62 -3.89 10.91 5.46
C ALA A 62 -5.26 10.28 5.71
N MET A 63 -6.00 9.92 4.65
CA MET A 63 -7.27 9.21 4.76
C MET A 63 -7.08 7.70 4.89
N LYS A 64 -5.91 7.14 4.54
CA LYS A 64 -5.68 5.70 4.63
C LYS A 64 -5.77 5.22 6.08
N VAL A 65 -6.53 4.15 6.29
CA VAL A 65 -6.66 3.46 7.57
C VAL A 65 -6.03 2.09 7.39
N GLU A 66 -4.91 1.83 8.08
CA GLU A 66 -4.25 0.54 8.01
C GLU A 66 -4.86 -0.43 9.01
N LEU A 67 -5.56 -1.45 8.50
CA LEU A 67 -6.25 -2.44 9.32
C LEU A 67 -5.26 -3.43 9.94
N LEU A 68 -4.28 -3.90 9.19
CA LEU A 68 -3.18 -4.74 9.67
C LEU A 68 -1.91 -4.46 8.89
N SER A 69 -0.78 -4.49 9.59
CA SER A 69 0.54 -4.55 9.00
C SER A 69 1.20 -5.88 9.39
N ILE A 70 1.63 -6.66 8.41
CA ILE A 70 2.13 -8.02 8.60
C ILE A 70 3.53 -8.11 8.03
N ALA A 71 4.48 -8.65 8.79
CA ALA A 71 5.79 -9.01 8.29
C ALA A 71 5.88 -10.53 8.14
N ILE A 72 6.38 -11.01 7.00
CA ILE A 72 6.55 -12.43 6.69
C ILE A 72 8.04 -12.70 6.49
N VAL A 73 8.62 -13.52 7.37
CA VAL A 73 10.02 -13.90 7.32
C VAL A 73 10.19 -15.12 6.41
N ASP A 74 11.22 -15.09 5.57
CA ASP A 74 11.57 -16.16 4.62
C ASP A 74 10.42 -16.55 3.68
N ALA A 75 9.66 -15.56 3.19
CA ALA A 75 8.73 -15.80 2.10
C ALA A 75 9.47 -16.23 0.81
N ASP A 76 8.82 -17.08 0.00
CA ASP A 76 9.39 -17.47 -1.29
C ASP A 76 9.59 -16.25 -2.19
N MET A 77 10.71 -16.23 -2.91
CA MET A 77 11.06 -15.12 -3.80
C MET A 77 10.04 -14.93 -4.95
N ASN A 78 9.22 -15.94 -5.24
CA ASN A 78 8.17 -15.90 -6.25
C ASN A 78 6.77 -15.82 -5.63
N ALA A 79 6.64 -15.69 -4.29
CA ALA A 79 5.36 -15.61 -3.59
C ALA A 79 4.63 -14.26 -3.73
N GLN A 80 5.16 -13.30 -4.50
CA GLN A 80 4.58 -11.95 -4.56
C GLN A 80 3.11 -11.96 -5.00
N GLU A 81 2.74 -12.76 -6.00
CA GLU A 81 1.35 -12.85 -6.47
C GLU A 81 0.44 -13.45 -5.39
N GLN A 82 0.96 -14.39 -4.60
CA GLN A 82 0.26 -15.08 -3.53
C GLN A 82 0.08 -14.15 -2.32
N ILE A 83 1.09 -13.33 -2.01
CA ILE A 83 1.03 -12.29 -0.98
C ILE A 83 0.01 -11.22 -1.38
N ASP A 84 0.03 -10.75 -2.63
CA ASP A 84 -0.93 -9.76 -3.13
C ASP A 84 -2.36 -10.32 -3.03
N ARG A 85 -2.57 -11.57 -3.43
CA ARG A 85 -3.86 -12.27 -3.31
C ARG A 85 -4.31 -12.40 -1.86
N MET A 86 -3.42 -12.83 -0.96
CA MET A 86 -3.73 -12.94 0.46
C MET A 86 -4.06 -11.58 1.07
N THR A 87 -3.38 -10.53 0.63
CA THR A 87 -3.64 -9.14 1.06
C THR A 87 -5.05 -8.71 0.65
N ASP A 88 -5.43 -8.94 -0.60
CA ASP A 88 -6.76 -8.61 -1.11
C ASP A 88 -7.86 -9.42 -0.41
N ASP A 89 -7.68 -10.74 -0.30
CA ASP A 89 -8.66 -11.63 0.36
C ASP A 89 -8.87 -11.29 1.84
N LEU A 90 -7.78 -10.96 2.55
CA LEU A 90 -7.83 -10.56 3.96
C LEU A 90 -8.45 -9.17 4.11
N LEU A 91 -8.16 -8.23 3.20
CA LEU A 91 -8.76 -6.90 3.19
C LEU A 91 -10.26 -6.98 2.92
N ASP A 92 -10.70 -7.85 2.00
CA ASP A 92 -12.11 -8.09 1.73
C ASP A 92 -12.84 -8.75 2.91
N TYR A 93 -12.12 -9.54 3.73
CA TYR A 93 -12.69 -10.17 4.93
C TYR A 93 -12.81 -9.23 6.12
N ILE A 94 -11.75 -8.47 6.43
CA ILE A 94 -11.67 -7.59 7.61
C ILE A 94 -12.29 -6.21 7.30
N GLY A 95 -12.13 -5.74 6.07
CA GLY A 95 -12.52 -4.40 5.66
C GLY A 95 -14.03 -4.18 5.63
N THR A 96 -14.42 -2.92 5.73
CA THR A 96 -15.81 -2.48 5.62
C THR A 96 -16.21 -2.16 4.18
N GLY A 97 -15.26 -2.27 3.24
CA GLY A 97 -15.38 -1.85 1.85
C GLY A 97 -15.06 -0.37 1.64
N ASP A 98 -14.49 0.32 2.65
CA ASP A 98 -13.95 1.67 2.44
C ASP A 98 -12.67 1.59 1.60
N LYS A 99 -12.63 2.33 0.50
CA LYS A 99 -11.49 2.40 -0.43
C LYS A 99 -10.20 2.95 0.20
N TYR A 100 -10.27 3.49 1.41
CA TYR A 100 -9.12 3.99 2.16
C TYR A 100 -8.57 2.98 3.16
N GLU A 101 -9.26 1.87 3.39
CA GLU A 101 -8.72 0.77 4.20
C GLU A 101 -7.61 0.03 3.43
N THR A 102 -6.59 -0.40 4.15
CA THR A 102 -5.47 -1.14 3.57
C THR A 102 -4.94 -2.17 4.55
N ILE A 103 -4.42 -3.26 4.01
CA ILE A 103 -3.52 -4.18 4.71
C ILE A 103 -2.17 -4.10 4.02
N THR A 104 -1.10 -4.10 4.81
CA THR A 104 0.28 -4.07 4.30
C THR A 104 0.97 -5.36 4.68
N MET A 105 1.63 -6.00 3.70
CA MET A 105 2.47 -7.18 3.95
C MET A 105 3.90 -6.92 3.47
N ASP A 106 4.87 -7.02 4.38
CA ASP A 106 6.30 -6.94 4.08
C ASP A 106 6.92 -8.34 4.18
N ALA A 107 7.32 -8.88 3.04
CA ALA A 107 7.91 -10.20 2.91
C ALA A 107 9.41 -10.14 2.57
N SER A 108 10.07 -9.02 2.86
CA SER A 108 11.44 -8.74 2.43
C SER A 108 12.54 -9.12 3.43
N ALA A 109 12.15 -9.60 4.62
CA ALA A 109 13.05 -9.99 5.70
C ALA A 109 13.37 -11.48 5.65
N GLY A 110 14.66 -11.83 5.73
CA GLY A 110 15.09 -13.21 5.95
C GLY A 110 15.28 -13.53 7.44
N SER A 111 15.35 -14.81 7.79
CA SER A 111 15.75 -15.30 9.12
C SER A 111 17.26 -15.33 9.32
N GLY A 112 18.05 -15.07 8.26
CA GLY A 112 19.50 -15.13 8.32
C GLY A 112 20.11 -14.26 9.42
N ASP A 113 21.26 -14.71 9.94
CA ASP A 113 22.07 -13.98 10.93
C ASP A 113 22.97 -12.90 10.31
N ASP A 114 22.87 -12.69 8.99
CA ASP A 114 23.65 -11.63 8.36
C ASP A 114 23.14 -10.25 8.82
N TYR A 115 24.04 -9.28 8.80
CA TYR A 115 23.76 -7.94 9.30
C TYR A 115 22.53 -7.31 8.63
N THR A 116 22.24 -7.64 7.37
CA THR A 116 21.11 -7.07 6.63
C THR A 116 19.80 -7.60 7.17
N ASP A 117 19.67 -8.91 7.31
CA ASP A 117 18.44 -9.56 7.76
C ASP A 117 18.14 -9.24 9.23
N VAL A 118 19.14 -9.33 10.11
CA VAL A 118 19.01 -8.92 11.51
C VAL A 118 18.58 -7.46 11.63
N THR A 119 19.19 -6.56 10.86
CA THR A 119 18.83 -5.12 10.87
C THR A 119 17.40 -4.91 10.37
N LYS A 120 16.98 -5.59 9.30
CA LYS A 120 15.62 -5.46 8.77
C LYS A 120 14.58 -5.92 9.79
N ARG A 121 14.75 -7.10 10.38
CA ARG A 121 13.82 -7.60 11.41
C ARG A 121 13.76 -6.64 12.60
N MET A 122 14.92 -6.16 13.09
CA MET A 122 14.97 -5.17 14.17
C MET A 122 14.23 -3.88 13.81
N VAL A 123 14.36 -3.38 12.58
CA VAL A 123 13.63 -2.18 12.11
C VAL A 123 12.12 -2.43 12.03
N LEU A 124 11.69 -3.59 11.52
CA LEU A 124 10.28 -3.96 11.44
C LEU A 124 9.63 -4.05 12.82
N LEU A 125 10.33 -4.63 13.80
CA LEU A 125 9.85 -4.71 15.18
C LEU A 125 9.87 -3.34 15.87
N ALA A 126 10.94 -2.56 15.66
CA ALA A 126 11.11 -1.25 16.29
C ALA A 126 10.24 -0.15 15.66
N SER A 127 9.70 -0.34 14.45
CA SER A 127 8.83 0.65 13.82
C SER A 127 7.55 0.89 14.64
N GLY A 128 7.13 -0.11 15.42
CA GLY A 128 5.86 -0.11 16.14
C GLY A 128 4.66 -0.06 15.20
N THR A 129 4.85 -0.31 13.90
CA THR A 129 3.80 -0.31 12.89
C THR A 129 3.34 -1.71 12.53
N VAL A 130 4.18 -2.72 12.73
CA VAL A 130 3.85 -4.12 12.43
C VAL A 130 2.94 -4.65 13.54
N ASP A 131 1.85 -5.30 13.14
CA ASP A 131 0.87 -5.92 14.03
C ASP A 131 1.12 -7.42 14.18
N LEU A 132 1.46 -8.11 13.09
CA LEU A 132 1.73 -9.54 13.03
C LEU A 132 3.11 -9.84 12.44
N PHE A 133 3.80 -10.79 13.06
CA PHE A 133 5.10 -11.29 12.62
C PHE A 133 4.97 -12.78 12.32
N ILE A 134 4.99 -13.13 11.04
CA ILE A 134 4.90 -14.51 10.56
C ILE A 134 6.30 -15.04 10.33
N CYS A 135 6.71 -16.06 11.08
CA CYS A 135 8.06 -16.58 11.05
C CYS A 135 8.13 -18.06 11.46
N ASN A 136 9.33 -18.65 11.33
CA ASN A 136 9.61 -19.99 11.84
C ASN A 136 9.77 -19.98 13.37
N GLU A 137 9.83 -21.17 13.97
CA GLU A 137 9.97 -21.35 15.42
C GLU A 137 11.22 -20.67 16.00
N GLU A 138 12.39 -20.84 15.37
CA GLU A 138 13.65 -20.27 15.86
C GLU A 138 13.61 -18.74 15.93
N THR A 139 13.09 -18.09 14.88
CA THR A 139 12.97 -16.63 14.82
C THR A 139 11.93 -16.14 15.82
N TYR A 140 10.83 -16.87 15.99
CA TYR A 140 9.80 -16.51 16.97
C TYR A 140 10.37 -16.53 18.39
N GLU A 141 11.03 -17.64 18.78
CA GLU A 141 11.59 -17.80 20.13
C GLU A 141 12.61 -16.69 20.45
N GLU A 142 13.48 -16.32 19.49
CA GLU A 142 14.47 -15.23 19.65
C GLU A 142 13.82 -13.90 20.09
N TYR A 143 12.66 -13.56 19.50
CA TYR A 143 11.97 -12.30 19.80
C TYR A 143 10.98 -12.43 20.98
N ASP A 144 10.41 -13.61 21.19
CA ASP A 144 9.52 -13.87 22.32
C ASP A 144 10.26 -13.81 23.66
N GLU A 145 11.50 -14.32 23.73
CA GLU A 145 12.37 -14.20 24.91
C GLU A 145 12.59 -12.75 25.37
N GLN A 146 12.43 -11.80 24.44
CA GLN A 146 12.58 -10.35 24.69
C GLN A 146 11.24 -9.65 24.97
N GLY A 147 10.14 -10.41 25.05
CA GLY A 147 8.78 -9.89 25.21
C GLY A 147 8.25 -9.20 23.95
N GLY A 148 8.67 -9.66 22.77
CA GLY A 148 8.26 -9.10 21.48
C GLY A 148 6.79 -9.33 21.16
N PHE A 149 6.17 -10.36 21.72
CA PHE A 149 4.81 -10.80 21.38
C PHE A 149 3.82 -10.71 22.53
N ARG A 150 2.54 -10.61 22.17
CA ARG A 150 1.39 -10.72 23.08
C ARG A 150 0.88 -12.15 23.12
N ASP A 151 0.25 -12.50 24.23
CA ASP A 151 -0.42 -13.78 24.39
C ASP A 151 -1.73 -13.82 23.57
N TRP A 152 -1.87 -14.82 22.70
CA TRP A 152 -3.07 -15.03 21.91
C TRP A 152 -4.32 -15.31 22.76
N SER A 153 -4.16 -15.83 23.97
CA SER A 153 -5.27 -16.01 24.91
C SER A 153 -5.84 -14.68 25.41
N GLU A 154 -5.01 -13.65 25.55
CA GLU A 154 -5.47 -12.30 25.87
C GLU A 154 -6.16 -11.64 24.67
N ILE A 155 -5.61 -11.85 23.47
CA ILE A 155 -6.17 -11.31 22.23
C ILE A 155 -7.54 -11.95 21.97
N LEU A 156 -7.63 -13.27 21.92
CA LEU A 156 -8.85 -14.01 21.59
C LEU A 156 -9.89 -13.95 22.73
N GLY A 157 -9.44 -13.93 23.99
CA GLY A 157 -10.31 -13.89 25.16
C GLY A 157 -11.19 -15.14 25.26
N ASP A 158 -12.50 -14.97 25.37
CA ASP A 158 -13.47 -16.07 25.51
C ASP A 158 -13.45 -17.05 24.32
N ASP A 159 -13.00 -16.59 23.14
CA ASP A 159 -12.93 -17.40 21.93
C ASP A 159 -11.70 -18.31 21.86
N TYR A 160 -10.70 -18.12 22.74
CA TYR A 160 -9.43 -18.86 22.70
C TYR A 160 -9.62 -20.39 22.64
N GLY A 161 -10.60 -20.92 23.39
CA GLY A 161 -10.88 -22.37 23.41
C GLY A 161 -11.28 -22.95 22.04
N GLN A 162 -11.78 -22.13 21.11
CA GLN A 162 -12.09 -22.54 19.73
C GLN A 162 -10.82 -22.75 18.91
N TYR A 163 -9.76 -21.99 19.24
CA TYR A 163 -8.50 -21.95 18.50
C TYR A 163 -7.39 -22.79 19.14
N GLU A 164 -7.58 -23.37 20.33
CA GLU A 164 -6.56 -24.10 21.07
C GLU A 164 -5.91 -25.23 20.24
N GLN A 165 -6.67 -25.91 19.39
CA GLN A 165 -6.16 -26.94 18.47
C GLN A 165 -5.18 -26.40 17.41
N TYR A 166 -5.31 -25.12 17.05
CA TYR A 166 -4.47 -24.41 16.08
C TYR A 166 -3.25 -23.74 16.73
N MET A 167 -3.12 -23.81 18.06
CA MET A 167 -1.97 -23.27 18.78
C MET A 167 -0.84 -24.30 18.87
N THR A 168 0.41 -23.85 18.73
CA THR A 168 1.61 -24.61 19.05
C THR A 168 2.43 -23.78 20.03
N ASN A 169 2.75 -24.34 21.20
CA ASN A 169 3.43 -23.61 22.29
C ASN A 169 2.76 -22.29 22.71
N GLY A 170 1.43 -22.18 22.56
CA GLY A 170 0.66 -20.96 22.90
C GLY A 170 0.60 -19.92 21.77
N VAL A 171 1.13 -20.24 20.60
CA VAL A 171 1.21 -19.35 19.43
C VAL A 171 0.35 -19.90 18.31
N LEU A 172 -0.31 -19.01 17.56
CA LEU A 172 -1.11 -19.39 16.41
C LEU A 172 -0.20 -19.98 15.31
N ASP A 173 -0.44 -21.24 14.94
CA ASP A 173 0.38 -21.99 13.98
C ASP A 173 -0.34 -22.12 12.64
N LEU A 174 0.00 -21.24 11.71
CA LEU A 174 -0.58 -21.18 10.36
C LEU A 174 -0.28 -22.44 9.54
N SER A 175 0.73 -23.24 9.90
CA SER A 175 0.95 -24.53 9.23
C SER A 175 -0.23 -25.49 9.41
N LYS A 176 -1.07 -25.26 10.43
CA LYS A 176 -2.32 -26.02 10.68
C LYS A 176 -3.53 -25.51 9.89
N SER A 177 -3.40 -24.39 9.17
CA SER A 177 -4.46 -23.84 8.32
C SER A 177 -4.31 -24.38 6.89
N GLU A 178 -5.34 -25.09 6.39
CA GLU A 178 -5.40 -25.50 4.98
C GLU A 178 -5.34 -24.26 4.05
N LYS A 179 -6.03 -23.18 4.45
CA LYS A 179 -6.06 -21.92 3.70
C LYS A 179 -4.68 -21.26 3.59
N TRP A 180 -3.88 -21.28 4.66
CA TRP A 180 -2.49 -20.79 4.59
C TRP A 180 -1.66 -21.60 3.59
N GLN A 181 -1.78 -22.94 3.63
CA GLN A 181 -1.06 -23.84 2.73
C GLN A 181 -1.42 -23.59 1.26
N GLU A 182 -2.68 -23.21 0.96
CA GLU A 182 -3.12 -22.87 -0.41
C GLU A 182 -2.39 -21.65 -1.00
N TYR A 183 -2.00 -20.67 -0.17
CA TYR A 183 -1.21 -19.54 -0.63
C TYR A 183 0.25 -19.93 -0.92
N GLY A 184 0.83 -20.90 -0.21
CA GLY A 184 2.18 -21.40 -0.48
C GLY A 184 3.27 -20.33 -0.37
N ILE A 185 3.15 -19.42 0.61
CA ILE A 185 4.06 -18.27 0.78
C ILE A 185 5.39 -18.69 1.44
N THR A 186 5.37 -19.68 2.34
CA THR A 186 6.53 -20.15 3.11
C THR A 186 6.74 -21.66 2.95
N PHE A 187 7.97 -22.13 3.19
CA PHE A 187 8.35 -23.56 3.06
C PHE A 187 8.95 -24.18 4.34
N TYR A 188 8.68 -23.56 5.49
CA TYR A 188 9.07 -24.08 6.80
C TYR A 188 7.83 -24.45 7.60
N GLU A 189 8.00 -25.38 8.54
CA GLU A 189 6.99 -25.74 9.53
C GLU A 189 7.68 -25.90 10.89
N PRO A 190 7.07 -25.42 12.00
CA PRO A 190 5.78 -24.74 12.05
C PRO A 190 5.85 -23.28 11.53
N VAL A 191 4.68 -22.68 11.24
CA VAL A 191 4.58 -21.29 10.78
C VAL A 191 3.87 -20.47 11.84
N TYR A 192 4.61 -19.76 12.67
CA TYR A 192 4.05 -19.02 13.78
C TYR A 192 3.62 -17.62 13.37
N ALA A 193 2.40 -17.25 13.73
CA ALA A 193 1.89 -15.87 13.65
C ALA A 193 1.96 -15.23 15.04
N GLY A 194 3.02 -14.47 15.29
CA GLY A 194 3.19 -13.71 16.53
C GLY A 194 2.51 -12.35 16.46
N ALA A 195 1.55 -12.08 17.34
CA ALA A 195 0.99 -10.73 17.49
C ALA A 195 1.96 -9.86 18.30
N LEU A 196 2.40 -8.74 17.74
CA LEU A 196 3.44 -7.91 18.38
C LEU A 196 2.91 -7.14 19.59
N ALA A 197 3.76 -6.99 20.61
CA ALA A 197 3.47 -6.26 21.85
C ALA A 197 2.95 -4.83 21.65
N ALA A 198 3.37 -4.18 20.57
CA ALA A 198 2.98 -2.81 20.23
C ALA A 198 1.61 -2.70 19.53
N SER A 199 1.03 -3.81 19.05
CA SER A 199 -0.24 -3.77 18.34
C SER A 199 -1.40 -3.51 19.29
N GLU A 200 -2.28 -2.60 18.89
CA GLU A 200 -3.54 -2.27 19.58
C GLU A 200 -4.78 -2.73 18.78
N LYS A 201 -4.59 -3.56 17.73
CA LYS A 201 -5.64 -3.90 16.75
C LYS A 201 -6.31 -5.25 17.03
N ASP A 202 -6.72 -5.48 18.27
CA ASP A 202 -7.23 -6.77 18.77
C ASP A 202 -8.38 -7.32 17.91
N GLU A 203 -9.35 -6.48 17.52
CA GLU A 203 -10.46 -6.90 16.65
C GLU A 203 -9.97 -7.43 15.29
N ASN A 204 -8.97 -6.78 14.69
CA ASN A 204 -8.42 -7.21 13.41
C ASN A 204 -7.50 -8.44 13.56
N LEU A 205 -6.80 -8.58 14.70
CA LEU A 205 -6.01 -9.77 15.02
C LEU A 205 -6.91 -11.00 15.22
N LYS A 206 -8.07 -10.84 15.85
CA LYS A 206 -9.10 -11.88 15.93
C LYS A 206 -9.61 -12.26 14.55
N ALA A 207 -10.00 -11.26 13.75
CA ALA A 207 -10.49 -11.49 12.39
C ALA A 207 -9.43 -12.16 11.50
N PHE A 208 -8.14 -11.91 11.74
CA PHE A 208 -7.05 -12.64 11.10
C PHE A 208 -7.06 -14.12 11.46
N ALA A 209 -7.23 -14.47 12.74
CA ALA A 209 -7.33 -15.86 13.16
C ALA A 209 -8.58 -16.54 12.56
N GLU A 210 -9.73 -15.87 12.60
CA GLU A 210 -10.98 -16.33 11.97
C GLU A 210 -10.77 -16.59 10.48
N PHE A 211 -10.15 -15.66 9.76
CA PHE A 211 -9.90 -15.78 8.32
C PHE A 211 -9.14 -17.06 7.95
N PHE A 212 -8.21 -17.55 8.78
CA PHE A 212 -7.41 -18.73 8.49
C PHE A 212 -7.99 -20.04 9.01
N PHE A 213 -8.89 -20.01 9.99
CA PHE A 213 -9.31 -21.21 10.73
C PHE A 213 -10.82 -21.44 10.80
N GLU A 214 -11.65 -20.52 10.30
CA GLU A 214 -13.10 -20.71 10.06
C GLU A 214 -13.43 -20.88 8.58
#